data_AF-A0A7C5B3Q9-F1
#
_entry.id   AF-A0A7C5B3Q9-F1
#
_cell.length_a   1.000
_cell.length_b   1.000
_cell.length_c   1.000
_cell.angle_alpha   90.00
_cell.angle_beta   90.00
_cell.angle_gamma   90.00
#
_symmetry.space_group_name_H-M   'P 1'
#
loop_
_entity.id
_entity.type
_entity.pdbx_description
1 polymer ?
#
loop_
_entity_poly.entity_id
_entity_poly.type
_entity_poly.pdbx_seq_one_letter_code
_entity_poly.pdbx_strand_id
1 'polypeptide(L)'
;MNAYAGSPRIPPDSGVFGYLCFSVGDTGLVGIDTTHTIIEFYTHFDDGRHSFSPELFSLEDTIEGNDLPAGDVNVDGNLSLADVIVLANYILKRSFTPPILNLCDVNADCKVDIVDIVYLVNVILRGRVTPRFGCVC
;
A
#
# COMPACT_ATOMS: atom_id res chain seq x y z
N MET A 1 -15.43 -17.43 -12.88
CA MET A 1 -16.15 -17.38 -11.59
C MET A 1 -15.13 -17.69 -10.51
N ASN A 2 -14.48 -16.66 -9.95
CA ASN A 2 -13.54 -16.86 -8.85
C ASN A 2 -14.35 -16.89 -7.56
N ALA A 3 -14.33 -18.02 -6.88
CA ALA A 3 -14.88 -18.14 -5.55
C ALA A 3 -14.13 -17.17 -4.63
N TYR A 4 -14.85 -16.19 -4.08
CA TYR A 4 -14.38 -15.46 -2.93
C TYR A 4 -14.12 -16.51 -1.84
N ALA A 5 -12.85 -16.80 -1.56
CA ALA A 5 -12.48 -17.49 -0.34
C ALA A 5 -13.14 -16.71 0.81
N GLY A 6 -13.99 -17.38 1.59
CA GLY A 6 -14.80 -16.74 2.61
C GLY A 6 -13.95 -15.78 3.44
N SER A 7 -14.41 -14.54 3.57
CA SER A 7 -13.73 -13.50 4.35
C SER A 7 -13.31 -14.05 5.72
N PRO A 8 -12.10 -13.76 6.21
CA PRO A 8 -11.63 -14.22 7.51
C PRO A 8 -12.68 -13.94 8.58
N ARG A 9 -12.97 -14.94 9.42
CA ARG A 9 -13.85 -14.72 10.58
C ARG A 9 -13.13 -13.79 11.56
N ILE A 10 -13.74 -12.66 11.87
CA ILE A 10 -13.25 -11.73 12.89
C ILE A 10 -13.53 -12.40 14.25
N PRO A 11 -12.50 -12.68 15.07
CA PRO A 11 -12.70 -13.27 16.39
C PRO A 11 -13.39 -12.27 17.34
N PRO A 12 -13.99 -12.75 18.44
CA PRO A 12 -14.53 -11.86 19.48
C PRO A 12 -13.48 -10.85 19.98
N ASP A 13 -13.95 -9.69 20.43
CA ASP A 13 -13.19 -8.57 21.02
C ASP A 13 -12.29 -7.75 20.07
N SER A 14 -11.63 -8.36 19.08
CA SER A 14 -10.79 -7.61 18.13
C SER A 14 -10.59 -8.31 16.79
N GLY A 15 -10.59 -7.55 15.70
CA GLY A 15 -10.22 -8.06 14.38
C GLY A 15 -10.34 -7.03 13.28
N VAL A 16 -9.64 -7.27 12.17
CA VAL A 16 -9.62 -6.36 11.03
C VAL A 16 -10.83 -6.62 10.14
N PHE A 17 -11.71 -5.63 10.02
CA PHE A 17 -12.86 -5.66 9.10
C PHE A 17 -12.49 -5.23 7.68
N GLY A 18 -11.48 -4.38 7.53
CA GLY A 18 -10.97 -3.92 6.25
C GLY A 18 -9.80 -2.95 6.41
N TYR A 19 -9.12 -2.67 5.30
CA TYR A 19 -8.05 -1.67 5.24
C TYR A 19 -8.54 -0.48 4.43
N LEU A 20 -8.30 0.74 4.94
CA LEU A 20 -8.42 1.96 4.15
C LEU A 20 -7.04 2.28 3.59
N CYS A 21 -6.88 2.20 2.28
CA CYS A 21 -5.62 2.50 1.61
C CYS A 21 -5.72 3.87 0.94
N PHE A 22 -4.79 4.77 1.24
CA PHE A 22 -4.62 6.05 0.57
C PHE A 22 -3.14 6.24 0.23
N SER A 23 -2.88 6.91 -0.89
CA SER A 23 -1.52 7.30 -1.30
C SER A 23 -1.41 8.81 -1.12
N VAL A 24 -0.40 9.25 -0.37
CA VAL A 24 -0.09 10.66 -0.15
C VAL A 24 1.26 10.93 -0.79
N GLY A 25 1.32 11.95 -1.65
CA GLY A 25 2.52 12.27 -2.42
C GLY A 25 3.49 13.23 -1.75
N ASP A 26 3.20 13.73 -0.55
CA ASP A 26 4.00 14.72 0.17
C ASP A 26 3.69 14.67 1.69
N THR A 27 4.43 15.45 2.47
CA THR A 27 4.14 15.82 3.86
C THR A 27 2.77 16.49 3.99
N GLY A 28 2.02 16.10 5.03
CA GLY A 28 0.71 16.67 5.29
C GLY A 28 0.05 16.06 6.51
N LEU A 29 -0.98 16.75 7.00
CA LEU A 29 -1.88 16.18 7.99
C LEU A 29 -2.90 15.31 7.27
N VAL A 30 -3.00 14.05 7.67
CA VAL A 30 -4.11 13.21 7.27
C VAL A 30 -5.05 13.08 8.45
N GLY A 31 -6.22 13.70 8.30
CA GLY A 31 -7.35 13.50 9.19
C GLY A 31 -8.24 12.40 8.63
N ILE A 32 -8.45 11.34 9.39
CA ILE A 32 -9.52 10.38 9.10
C ILE A 32 -10.68 10.74 10.02
N ASP A 33 -11.64 11.47 9.46
CA ASP A 33 -12.88 11.82 10.15
C ASP A 33 -13.99 10.85 9.77
N THR A 34 -14.21 9.85 10.63
CA THR A 34 -15.31 8.90 10.48
C THR A 34 -16.63 9.44 11.05
N THR A 35 -16.64 10.63 11.68
CA THR A 35 -17.81 11.24 12.33
C THR A 35 -18.59 12.17 11.40
N HIS A 36 -17.96 12.73 10.36
CA HIS A 36 -18.60 13.67 9.41
C HIS A 36 -18.80 13.13 7.99
N THR A 37 -18.53 11.83 7.76
CA THR A 37 -18.88 11.19 6.48
C THR A 37 -20.41 11.02 6.38
N ILE A 38 -20.98 11.22 5.19
CA ILE A 38 -22.38 10.82 4.92
C ILE A 38 -22.40 9.29 4.91
N ILE A 39 -22.53 8.68 6.08
CA ILE A 39 -22.70 7.25 6.19
C ILE A 39 -24.18 6.95 5.88
N GLU A 40 -24.54 6.87 4.61
CA GLU A 40 -25.90 6.45 4.18
C GLU A 40 -26.24 5.01 4.61
N PHE A 41 -25.24 4.26 5.10
CA PHE A 41 -25.36 2.90 5.56
C PHE A 41 -25.10 2.84 7.07
N TYR A 42 -26.13 2.66 7.88
CA TYR A 42 -25.94 2.25 9.27
C TYR A 42 -25.05 0.99 9.28
N THR A 43 -23.78 1.13 9.67
CA THR A 43 -22.84 0.01 9.80
C THR A 43 -23.20 -0.76 11.06
N HIS A 44 -24.31 -1.49 10.98
CA HIS A 44 -24.81 -2.36 12.03
C HIS A 44 -24.46 -3.80 11.66
N PHE A 45 -23.69 -4.47 12.50
CA PHE A 45 -23.44 -5.90 12.37
C PHE A 45 -24.46 -6.63 13.23
N ASP A 46 -25.33 -7.40 12.58
CA ASP A 46 -26.30 -8.29 13.23
C ASP A 46 -25.97 -9.74 12.86
N ASP A 47 -25.81 -10.60 13.86
CA ASP A 47 -25.71 -12.05 13.65
C ASP A 47 -27.04 -12.79 13.98
N GLY A 48 -28.11 -12.04 14.25
CA GLY A 48 -29.42 -12.51 14.68
C GLY A 48 -29.54 -12.73 16.20
N ARG A 49 -28.45 -12.59 16.95
CA ARG A 49 -28.43 -12.69 18.43
C ARG A 49 -27.81 -11.47 19.09
N HIS A 50 -26.86 -10.84 18.43
CA HIS A 50 -26.13 -9.69 18.92
C HIS A 50 -26.09 -8.59 17.85
N SER A 51 -26.24 -7.37 18.35
CA SER A 51 -26.05 -6.15 17.59
C SER A 51 -24.70 -5.55 17.99
N PHE A 52 -23.87 -5.24 17.01
CA PHE A 52 -22.62 -4.52 17.21
C PHE A 52 -22.70 -3.18 16.47
N SER A 53 -22.41 -2.11 17.20
CA SER A 53 -22.30 -0.76 16.65
C SER A 53 -20.84 -0.32 16.76
N PRO A 54 -20.19 0.11 15.67
CA PRO A 54 -18.83 0.61 15.73
C PRO A 54 -18.80 1.94 16.49
N GLU A 55 -17.77 2.12 17.32
CA GLU A 55 -17.45 3.44 17.86
C GLU A 55 -16.71 4.25 16.79
N LEU A 56 -17.26 5.42 16.45
CA LEU A 56 -16.65 6.34 15.51
C LEU A 56 -15.66 7.24 16.24
N PHE A 57 -14.48 7.45 15.65
CA PHE A 57 -13.44 8.30 16.19
C PHE A 57 -12.80 9.13 15.08
N SER A 58 -12.31 10.31 15.45
CA SER A 58 -11.45 11.12 14.60
C SER A 58 -10.00 10.88 14.99
N LEU A 59 -9.16 10.63 14.00
CA LEU A 59 -7.71 10.52 14.19
C LEU A 59 -7.04 11.55 13.28
N GLU A 60 -6.16 12.35 13.88
CA GLU A 60 -5.23 13.22 13.18
C GLU A 60 -3.84 12.65 13.40
N ASP A 61 -3.14 12.34 12.32
CA ASP A 61 -1.73 11.95 12.39
C ASP A 61 -0.89 12.78 11.42
N THR A 62 0.38 12.96 11.78
CA THR A 62 1.34 13.66 10.94
C THR A 62 2.00 12.65 10.03
N ILE A 63 1.84 12.82 8.73
CA ILE A 63 2.68 12.09 7.78
C ILE A 63 4.03 12.79 7.76
N GLU A 64 4.97 12.22 8.48
CA GLU A 64 6.38 12.50 8.24
C GLU A 64 6.72 11.99 6.85
N GLY A 65 7.08 12.92 5.97
CA GLY A 65 7.59 12.58 4.66
C GLY A 65 8.88 11.84 4.85
N ASN A 66 8.86 10.53 4.63
CA ASN A 66 10.08 9.83 4.32
C ASN A 66 10.32 10.10 2.83
N ASP A 67 11.37 10.83 2.50
CA ASP A 67 11.83 11.08 1.12
C ASP A 67 12.34 9.77 0.49
N LEU A 68 11.50 8.73 0.48
CA LEU A 68 11.81 7.44 -0.11
C LEU A 68 11.94 7.65 -1.61
N PRO A 69 13.12 7.41 -2.18
CA PRO A 69 13.30 7.51 -3.62
C PRO A 69 12.35 6.54 -4.32
N ALA A 70 11.72 6.97 -5.42
CA ALA A 70 11.04 6.00 -6.28
C ALA A 70 12.04 4.90 -6.69
N GLY A 71 11.62 3.64 -6.57
CA GLY A 71 12.52 2.49 -6.76
C GLY A 71 13.25 2.00 -5.50
N ASP A 72 13.07 2.63 -4.33
CA ASP A 72 13.51 2.12 -3.02
C ASP A 72 12.57 1.00 -2.55
N VAL A 73 12.70 -0.17 -3.20
CA VAL A 73 11.78 -1.30 -3.03
C VAL A 73 11.92 -1.94 -1.64
N ASN A 74 13.10 -1.82 -1.01
CA ASN A 74 13.32 -2.36 0.33
C ASN A 74 13.03 -1.35 1.46
N VAL A 75 12.76 -0.08 1.13
CA VAL A 75 12.36 0.99 2.04
C VAL A 75 13.47 1.32 3.05
N ASP A 76 14.73 1.22 2.62
CA ASP A 76 15.89 1.52 3.47
C ASP A 76 16.37 2.98 3.39
N GLY A 77 15.72 3.79 2.53
CA GLY A 77 16.02 5.19 2.30
C GLY A 77 17.07 5.43 1.21
N ASN A 78 17.67 4.38 0.63
CA ASN A 78 18.73 4.50 -0.36
C ASN A 78 18.42 3.74 -1.64
N LEU A 79 18.39 4.47 -2.76
CA LEU A 79 18.26 3.85 -4.07
C LEU A 79 19.54 3.11 -4.48
N SER A 80 19.53 1.78 -4.45
CA SER A 80 20.71 0.94 -4.66
C SER A 80 20.43 -0.39 -5.37
N LEU A 81 21.48 -1.16 -5.66
CA LEU A 81 21.32 -2.51 -6.23
C LEU A 81 20.60 -3.49 -5.28
N ALA A 82 20.50 -3.17 -3.98
CA ALA A 82 19.69 -3.98 -3.07
C ALA A 82 18.22 -3.97 -3.48
N ASP A 83 17.69 -2.83 -3.92
CA ASP A 83 16.32 -2.69 -4.41
C ASP A 83 16.03 -3.55 -5.64
N VAL A 84 16.99 -3.58 -6.57
CA VAL A 84 16.91 -4.43 -7.77
C VAL A 84 16.79 -5.91 -7.39
N ILE A 85 17.57 -6.35 -6.40
CA ILE A 85 17.55 -7.74 -5.92
C ILE A 85 16.20 -8.06 -5.28
N VAL A 86 15.66 -7.14 -4.47
CA VAL A 86 14.37 -7.31 -3.80
C VAL A 86 13.23 -7.34 -4.81
N LEU A 87 13.23 -6.42 -5.78
CA LEU A 87 12.25 -6.36 -6.88
C LEU A 87 12.30 -7.63 -7.75
N ALA A 88 13.49 -8.12 -8.07
CA ALA A 88 13.67 -9.38 -8.79
C ALA A 88 13.14 -10.59 -8.01
N ASN A 89 13.36 -10.63 -6.69
CA ASN A 89 12.82 -11.71 -5.85
C ASN A 89 11.28 -11.64 -5.76
N TYR A 90 10.70 -10.45 -5.73
CA TYR A 90 9.24 -10.27 -5.79
C TYR A 90 8.66 -10.80 -7.12
N ILE A 91 9.17 -10.30 -8.25
CA ILE A 91 8.63 -10.63 -9.59
C ILE A 91 8.88 -12.09 -9.96
N LEU A 92 10.10 -12.60 -9.74
CA LEU A 92 10.53 -13.90 -10.27
C LEU A 92 10.30 -15.06 -9.29
N LYS A 93 10.40 -14.82 -7.99
CA LYS A 93 10.32 -15.89 -6.97
C LYS A 93 9.10 -15.78 -6.07
N ARG A 94 8.41 -14.62 -6.05
CA ARG A 94 7.30 -14.31 -5.13
C ARG A 94 7.63 -14.62 -3.66
N SER A 95 8.91 -14.56 -3.30
CA SER A 95 9.40 -14.96 -1.98
C SER A 95 9.43 -13.80 -0.98
N PHE A 96 9.20 -12.57 -1.47
CA PHE A 96 9.15 -11.35 -0.69
C PHE A 96 8.10 -10.44 -1.33
N THR A 97 7.25 -9.80 -0.52
CA THR A 97 6.28 -8.80 -0.99
C THR A 97 6.75 -7.44 -0.49
N PRO A 98 7.07 -6.49 -1.39
CA PRO A 98 7.47 -5.14 -1.01
C PRO A 98 6.43 -4.46 -0.13
N PRO A 99 6.85 -3.68 0.89
CA PRO A 99 5.91 -2.99 1.77
C PRO A 99 5.04 -1.98 1.02
N ILE A 100 5.62 -1.33 -0.01
CA ILE A 100 4.96 -0.29 -0.82
C ILE A 100 5.11 -0.69 -2.29
N LEU A 101 4.05 -1.27 -2.88
CA LEU A 101 4.08 -1.72 -4.27
C LEU A 101 4.29 -0.58 -5.28
N ASN A 102 3.85 0.63 -4.96
CA ASN A 102 4.04 1.81 -5.81
C ASN A 102 5.51 2.18 -6.04
N LEU A 103 6.42 1.73 -5.15
CA LEU A 103 7.87 1.88 -5.34
C LEU A 103 8.43 0.89 -6.37
N CYS A 104 7.66 -0.13 -6.74
CA CYS A 104 8.08 -1.22 -7.62
C CYS A 104 7.76 -0.98 -9.10
N ASP A 105 6.68 -0.23 -9.40
CA ASP A 105 6.38 0.26 -10.76
C ASP A 105 7.19 1.54 -11.00
N VAL A 106 8.46 1.36 -11.36
CA VAL A 106 9.43 2.47 -11.44
C VAL A 106 9.34 3.22 -12.77
N ASN A 107 8.70 2.61 -13.77
CA ASN A 107 8.47 3.20 -15.08
C ASN A 107 7.08 3.89 -15.19
N ALA A 108 6.23 3.73 -14.16
CA ALA A 108 4.88 4.26 -14.02
C ALA A 108 3.91 3.82 -15.14
N ASP A 109 4.00 2.57 -15.60
CA ASP A 109 3.11 1.99 -16.62
C ASP A 109 1.91 1.22 -16.05
N CYS A 110 1.74 1.31 -14.73
CA CYS A 110 0.75 0.62 -13.92
C CYS A 110 0.92 -0.90 -13.85
N LYS A 111 2.12 -1.42 -14.13
CA LYS A 111 2.45 -2.84 -13.99
C LYS A 111 3.74 -2.95 -13.21
N VAL A 112 3.85 -4.02 -12.42
CA VAL A 112 5.10 -4.39 -11.76
C VAL A 112 5.62 -5.65 -12.42
N ASP A 113 6.56 -5.50 -13.35
CA ASP A 113 7.13 -6.61 -14.12
C ASP A 113 8.63 -6.46 -14.41
N ILE A 114 9.15 -7.33 -15.28
CA ILE A 114 10.59 -7.36 -15.60
C ILE A 114 11.10 -6.05 -16.21
N VAL A 115 10.23 -5.22 -16.82
CA VAL A 115 10.58 -3.92 -17.37
C VAL A 115 10.99 -2.95 -16.26
N ASP A 116 10.34 -3.01 -15.09
CA ASP A 116 10.70 -2.22 -13.91
C ASP A 116 12.10 -2.53 -13.40
N ILE A 117 12.48 -3.81 -13.39
CA ILE A 117 13.84 -4.23 -13.01
C ILE A 117 14.88 -3.59 -13.94
N VAL A 118 14.64 -3.65 -15.25
CA VAL A 118 15.55 -3.08 -16.25
C VAL A 118 15.60 -1.56 -16.13
N TYR A 119 14.46 -0.93 -15.88
CA TYR A 119 14.37 0.51 -15.68
C TYR A 119 15.16 0.95 -14.44
N LEU A 120 14.96 0.29 -13.30
CA LEU A 120 15.62 0.58 -12.04
C LEU A 120 17.15 0.43 -12.13
N VAL A 121 17.64 -0.63 -12.80
CA VAL A 121 19.08 -0.80 -13.06
C VAL A 121 19.64 0.36 -13.88
N ASN A 122 18.92 0.85 -14.89
CA ASN A 122 19.37 1.99 -15.70
C ASN A 122 19.38 3.29 -14.90
N VAL A 123 18.42 3.47 -13.99
CA VAL A 123 18.40 4.61 -13.05
C VAL A 123 19.67 4.58 -12.19
N ILE A 124 19.94 3.48 -11.50
CA ILE A 124 21.05 3.35 -10.54
C ILE A 124 22.41 3.47 -11.24
N LEU A 125 22.60 2.80 -12.38
CA LEU A 125 23.92 2.71 -13.01
C LEU A 125 24.23 3.86 -13.97
N ARG A 126 23.21 4.51 -14.54
CA ARG A 126 23.42 5.52 -15.60
C ARG A 126 22.94 6.90 -15.21
N GLY A 127 22.06 7.05 -14.22
CA GLY A 127 21.54 8.35 -13.76
C GLY A 127 20.83 9.18 -14.85
N ARG A 128 20.44 8.55 -15.97
CA ARG A 128 19.87 9.23 -17.15
C ARG A 128 18.34 9.31 -17.14
N VAL A 129 17.72 8.62 -16.19
CA VAL A 129 16.26 8.49 -16.05
C VAL A 129 15.93 8.68 -14.58
N THR A 130 14.86 9.42 -14.30
CA THR A 130 14.34 9.56 -12.94
C THR A 130 13.25 8.52 -12.70
N PRO A 131 13.35 7.74 -11.62
CA PRO A 131 12.28 6.84 -11.23
C PRO A 131 11.10 7.67 -10.74
N ARG A 132 9.89 7.16 -10.97
CA ARG A 132 8.65 7.78 -10.51
C ARG A 132 7.84 6.75 -9.75
N PHE A 133 7.00 7.22 -8.84
CA PHE A 133 5.99 6.37 -8.23
C PHE A 133 5.00 5.92 -9.28
N GLY A 134 4.84 4.61 -9.40
CA GLY A 134 3.87 4.02 -10.29
C GLY A 134 2.51 3.77 -9.63
N CYS A 135 1.56 3.40 -10.47
CA CYS A 135 0.21 3.00 -10.09
C CYS A 135 0.19 1.50 -9.88
N VAL A 136 -0.44 1.00 -8.82
CA VAL A 136 -0.62 -0.44 -8.65
C VAL A 136 -2.06 -0.66 -8.21
N CYS A 137 -2.80 -1.37 -9.06
CA CYS A 137 -4.22 -1.68 -8.86
C CYS A 137 -4.39 -3.06 -8.21
#